data_AF-A0A562KK82-F1
#
_entry.id   AF-A0A562KK82-F1
#
_cell.length_a   1.000
_cell.length_b   1.000
_cell.length_c   1.000
_cell.angle_alpha   90.00
_cell.angle_beta   90.00
_cell.angle_gamma   90.00
#
_symmetry.space_group_name_H-M   'P 1'
#
loop_
_entity.id
_entity.type
_entity.pdbx_description
1 polymer ?
#
loop_
_entity_poly.entity_id
_entity_poly.type
_entity_poly.pdbx_seq_one_letter_code
_entity_poly.pdbx_strand_id
1 'polypeptide(L)'
;MLDRYLLRYFLAVVDQGNFSRAAAHCHVSQPTLSVGIAKMERTLGLPLFVRSNQRIELTDAGARFLPHARRIEREFNLALQAMDKAVDLPPLRLGVLDSISGALIASAIASTAPRKDWRFELVFGSERELTGHLAKGRIDLALSLVGRGGDRFAERPIVTEGYALAIPAGHPLADRQEITAEELANDVMIVRRNCEALSDISRHFTERGVRPHFALRSTNDERVMQMVAAALGVTVMPESYRHMDVLRPRLSGFALQRTIGWAAVPDSEHLLTAPIPLMKAVTDALRNLRSNLKWGSQRLCFKEKCGGQGFAFPEHRLFCFDGHDEICARMKDG
;
A
#
# COMPACT_ATOMS: atom_id res chain seq x y z
N MET A 1 3.81 -24.44 -34.45
CA MET A 1 3.37 -23.09 -34.06
C MET A 1 2.55 -23.23 -32.78
N LEU A 2 2.70 -22.31 -31.82
CA LEU A 2 2.07 -22.42 -30.49
C LEU A 2 0.78 -21.59 -30.49
N ASP A 3 -0.36 -22.27 -30.36
CA ASP A 3 -1.68 -21.63 -30.43
C ASP A 3 -2.07 -21.01 -29.07
N ARG A 4 -2.76 -19.86 -29.08
CA ARG A 4 -3.14 -19.14 -27.85
C ARG A 4 -3.95 -19.99 -26.85
N TYR A 5 -4.86 -20.84 -27.32
CA TYR A 5 -5.69 -21.67 -26.41
C TYR A 5 -4.83 -22.64 -25.57
N LEU A 6 -3.64 -23.02 -26.05
CA LEU A 6 -2.71 -23.88 -25.31
C LEU A 6 -2.13 -23.13 -24.10
N LEU A 7 -1.84 -21.83 -24.24
CA LEU A 7 -1.43 -20.98 -23.11
C LEU A 7 -2.51 -20.93 -22.04
N ARG A 8 -3.77 -20.76 -22.44
CA ARG A 8 -4.92 -20.74 -21.52
C ARG A 8 -5.07 -22.06 -20.77
N TYR A 9 -4.90 -23.20 -21.45
CA TYR A 9 -4.94 -24.52 -20.81
C TYR A 9 -3.80 -24.69 -19.80
N PHE A 10 -2.58 -24.30 -20.18
CA PHE A 10 -1.42 -24.37 -19.28
C PHE A 10 -1.64 -23.53 -18.01
N LEU A 11 -2.08 -22.26 -18.17
CA LEU A 11 -2.36 -21.38 -17.03
C LEU A 11 -3.48 -21.91 -16.15
N ALA A 12 -4.56 -22.44 -16.74
CA ALA A 12 -5.65 -23.04 -15.99
C ALA A 12 -5.21 -24.24 -15.14
N VAL A 13 -4.31 -25.08 -15.67
CA VAL A 13 -3.76 -26.21 -14.90
C VAL A 13 -2.93 -25.73 -13.72
N VAL A 14 -2.12 -24.69 -13.92
CA VAL A 14 -1.32 -24.07 -12.84
C VAL A 14 -2.21 -23.43 -11.78
N ASP A 15 -3.21 -22.65 -12.19
CA ASP A 15 -4.07 -21.90 -11.26
C ASP A 15 -5.01 -22.79 -10.46
N GLN A 16 -5.51 -23.88 -11.07
CA GLN A 16 -6.44 -24.79 -10.42
C GLN A 16 -5.75 -25.95 -9.68
N GLY A 17 -4.48 -26.23 -9.99
CA GLY A 17 -3.71 -27.35 -9.41
C GLY A 17 -4.30 -28.74 -9.70
N ASN A 18 -5.28 -28.84 -10.60
CA ASN A 18 -5.98 -30.07 -10.96
C ASN A 18 -6.48 -30.02 -12.41
N PHE A 19 -6.18 -31.05 -13.22
CA PHE A 19 -6.52 -31.13 -14.64
C PHE A 19 -8.04 -31.12 -14.88
N SER A 20 -8.82 -31.80 -14.04
CA SER A 20 -10.27 -31.83 -14.16
C SER A 20 -10.90 -30.47 -13.83
N ARG A 21 -10.41 -29.78 -12.79
CA ARG A 21 -10.85 -28.41 -12.44
C ARG A 21 -10.44 -27.40 -13.52
N ALA A 22 -9.23 -27.52 -14.05
CA ALA A 22 -8.76 -26.69 -15.15
C ALA A 22 -9.60 -26.88 -16.41
N ALA A 23 -9.97 -28.11 -16.74
CA ALA A 23 -10.79 -28.42 -17.90
C ALA A 23 -12.20 -27.82 -17.77
N ALA A 24 -12.82 -27.98 -16.58
CA ALA A 24 -14.08 -27.33 -16.26
C ALA A 24 -14.00 -25.80 -16.38
N HIS A 25 -12.93 -25.18 -15.87
CA HIS A 25 -12.69 -23.73 -15.97
C HIS A 25 -12.53 -23.26 -17.42
N CYS A 26 -11.92 -24.08 -18.28
CA CYS A 26 -11.77 -23.80 -19.71
C CYS A 26 -12.99 -24.22 -20.56
N HIS A 27 -14.06 -24.75 -19.96
CA HIS A 27 -15.23 -25.28 -20.64
C HIS A 27 -14.92 -26.38 -21.66
N VAL A 28 -14.00 -27.28 -21.33
CA VAL A 28 -13.61 -28.42 -22.17
C VAL A 28 -13.55 -29.72 -21.37
N SER A 29 -13.51 -30.86 -22.08
CA SER A 29 -13.28 -32.15 -21.43
C SER A 29 -11.83 -32.26 -20.92
N GLN A 30 -11.63 -33.01 -19.84
CA GLN A 30 -10.28 -33.26 -19.32
C GLN A 30 -9.36 -33.95 -20.36
N PRO A 31 -9.82 -34.94 -21.15
CA PRO A 31 -9.01 -35.48 -22.25
C PRO A 31 -8.59 -34.41 -23.27
N THR A 32 -9.49 -33.49 -23.64
CA THR A 32 -9.17 -32.37 -24.55
C THR A 32 -8.07 -31.48 -23.99
N LEU A 33 -8.17 -31.11 -22.71
CA LEU A 33 -7.17 -30.28 -22.07
C LEU A 33 -5.81 -30.99 -22.01
N SER A 34 -5.78 -32.26 -21.58
CA SER A 34 -4.54 -33.04 -21.49
C SER A 34 -3.87 -33.25 -22.85
N VAL A 35 -4.64 -33.48 -23.92
CA VAL A 35 -4.10 -33.54 -25.29
C VAL A 35 -3.52 -32.19 -25.72
N GLY A 36 -4.17 -31.08 -25.33
CA GLY A 36 -3.65 -29.73 -25.55
C GLY A 36 -2.30 -29.50 -24.86
N ILE A 37 -2.20 -29.81 -23.56
CA ILE A 37 -0.93 -29.71 -22.83
C ILE A 37 0.15 -30.59 -23.47
N ALA A 38 -0.17 -31.84 -23.84
CA ALA A 38 0.80 -32.71 -24.52
C ALA A 38 1.22 -32.17 -25.91
N LYS A 39 0.33 -31.50 -26.65
CA LYS A 39 0.67 -30.80 -27.90
C LYS A 39 1.62 -29.64 -27.62
N MET A 40 1.38 -28.87 -26.57
CA MET A 40 2.22 -27.75 -26.16
C MET A 40 3.62 -28.20 -25.74
N GLU A 41 3.74 -29.21 -24.89
CA GLU A 41 5.02 -29.80 -24.48
C GLU A 41 5.81 -30.32 -25.68
N ARG A 42 5.15 -31.02 -26.62
CA ARG A 42 5.78 -31.47 -27.88
C ARG A 42 6.27 -30.31 -28.74
N THR A 43 5.55 -29.20 -28.76
CA THR A 43 5.91 -28.01 -29.55
C THR A 43 7.11 -27.28 -28.94
N LEU A 44 7.22 -27.28 -27.61
CA LEU A 44 8.32 -26.66 -26.86
C LEU A 44 9.54 -27.59 -26.70
N GLY A 45 9.38 -28.89 -26.98
CA GLY A 45 10.42 -29.91 -26.81
C GLY A 45 10.75 -30.25 -25.36
N LEU A 46 9.99 -29.71 -24.39
CA LEU A 46 10.23 -29.87 -22.96
C LEU A 46 8.92 -30.18 -22.23
N PRO A 47 8.93 -31.11 -21.24
CA PRO A 47 7.78 -31.31 -20.36
C PRO A 47 7.62 -30.09 -19.44
N LEU A 48 6.39 -29.63 -19.26
CA LEU A 48 6.05 -28.50 -18.40
C LEU A 48 5.49 -28.97 -17.04
N PHE A 49 4.93 -30.19 -16.99
CA PHE A 49 4.41 -30.79 -15.76
C PHE A 49 5.07 -32.12 -15.41
N VAL A 50 5.18 -32.39 -14.11
CA VAL A 50 5.64 -33.68 -13.59
C VAL A 50 4.52 -34.71 -13.74
N ARG A 51 4.84 -35.87 -14.33
CA ARG A 51 3.92 -37.00 -14.46
C ARG A 51 3.95 -37.85 -13.18
N SER A 52 3.30 -37.38 -12.11
CA SER A 52 3.13 -38.14 -10.86
C SER A 52 1.65 -38.20 -10.44
N ASN A 53 1.23 -39.34 -9.89
CA ASN A 53 -0.18 -39.68 -9.66
C ASN A 53 -0.86 -38.95 -8.48
N GLN A 54 -0.16 -38.07 -7.77
CA GLN A 54 -0.73 -37.47 -6.55
C GLN A 54 -0.82 -35.94 -6.56
N ARG A 55 -0.01 -35.22 -7.34
CA ARG A 55 -0.06 -33.74 -7.44
C ARG A 55 0.42 -33.23 -8.80
N ILE A 56 -0.20 -32.15 -9.26
CA ILE A 56 0.28 -31.39 -10.41
C ILE A 56 1.39 -30.46 -9.93
N GLU A 57 2.59 -30.70 -10.42
CA GLU A 57 3.77 -29.87 -10.16
C GLU A 57 4.39 -29.44 -11.48
N LEU A 58 4.93 -28.23 -11.51
CA LEU A 58 5.67 -27.72 -12.65
C LEU A 58 7.08 -28.33 -12.66
N THR A 59 7.58 -28.63 -13.85
CA THR A 59 9.02 -28.85 -14.05
C THR A 59 9.78 -27.53 -13.97
N ASP A 60 11.11 -27.55 -13.93
CA ASP A 60 11.93 -26.33 -14.05
C ASP A 60 11.61 -25.55 -15.34
N ALA A 61 11.36 -26.27 -16.44
CA ALA A 61 10.93 -25.67 -17.69
C ALA A 61 9.54 -25.03 -17.57
N GLY A 62 8.59 -25.71 -16.92
CA GLY A 62 7.27 -25.17 -16.62
C GLY A 62 7.31 -23.92 -15.74
N ALA A 63 8.14 -23.92 -14.70
CA ALA A 63 8.33 -22.78 -13.81
C ALA A 63 8.94 -21.57 -14.52
N ARG A 64 9.93 -21.79 -15.39
CA ARG A 64 10.51 -20.74 -16.25
C ARG A 64 9.53 -20.22 -17.29
N PHE A 65 8.70 -21.10 -17.85
CA PHE A 65 7.73 -20.74 -18.88
C PHE A 65 6.51 -19.98 -18.33
N LEU A 66 6.10 -20.28 -17.10
CA LEU A 66 4.93 -19.67 -16.46
C LEU A 66 4.85 -18.13 -16.51
N PRO A 67 5.88 -17.37 -16.11
CA PRO A 67 5.81 -15.91 -16.18
C PRO A 67 5.63 -15.41 -17.62
N HIS A 68 6.25 -16.06 -18.60
CA HIS A 68 6.07 -15.71 -20.02
C HIS A 68 4.66 -16.02 -20.52
N ALA A 69 4.11 -17.17 -20.13
CA ALA A 69 2.75 -17.55 -20.51
C ALA A 69 1.69 -16.56 -19.99
N ARG A 70 1.82 -16.13 -18.73
CA ARG A 70 0.94 -15.10 -18.15
C ARG A 70 1.05 -13.78 -18.90
N ARG A 71 2.27 -13.34 -19.19
CA ARG A 71 2.54 -12.10 -19.91
C ARG A 71 1.93 -12.11 -21.32
N ILE A 72 2.15 -13.19 -22.09
CA ILE A 72 1.60 -13.30 -23.46
C ILE A 72 0.07 -13.24 -23.45
N GLU A 73 -0.58 -13.99 -22.55
CA GLU A 73 -2.05 -14.01 -22.48
C GLU A 73 -2.61 -12.64 -22.06
N ARG A 74 -1.93 -11.94 -21.16
CA ARG A 74 -2.32 -10.59 -20.73
C ARG A 74 -2.14 -9.56 -21.84
N GLU A 75 -0.99 -9.51 -22.51
CA GLU A 75 -0.74 -8.62 -23.65
C GLU A 75 -1.74 -8.85 -24.79
N PHE A 76 -2.08 -10.11 -25.06
CA PHE A 76 -3.09 -10.43 -26.06
C PHE A 76 -4.47 -9.89 -25.65
N ASN A 77 -4.84 -10.01 -24.38
CA ASN A 77 -6.08 -9.44 -23.88
C ASN A 77 -6.08 -7.90 -23.95
N LEU A 78 -4.96 -7.24 -23.63
CA LEU A 78 -4.81 -5.79 -23.80
C LEU A 78 -4.93 -5.36 -25.26
N ALA A 79 -4.34 -6.11 -26.19
CA ALA A 79 -4.44 -5.85 -27.62
C ALA A 79 -5.87 -6.00 -28.14
N LEU A 80 -6.59 -7.04 -27.71
CA LEU A 80 -8.02 -7.19 -28.03
C LEU A 80 -8.85 -6.04 -27.44
N GLN A 81 -8.56 -5.64 -26.21
CA GLN A 81 -9.26 -4.54 -25.53
C GLN A 81 -9.00 -3.19 -26.19
N ALA A 82 -7.79 -2.93 -26.68
CA ALA A 82 -7.45 -1.70 -27.39
C ALA A 82 -8.22 -1.55 -28.71
N MET A 83 -8.72 -2.65 -29.28
CA MET A 83 -9.54 -2.65 -30.51
C MET A 83 -11.02 -2.43 -30.24
N ASP A 84 -11.47 -2.56 -28.99
CA ASP A 84 -12.87 -2.48 -28.63
C ASP A 84 -13.18 -1.12 -27.98
N LYS A 85 -13.63 -0.15 -28.79
CA LYS A 85 -13.90 1.24 -28.39
C LYS A 85 -15.01 1.39 -27.32
N ALA A 86 -15.68 0.30 -26.95
CA ALA A 86 -16.83 0.27 -26.05
C ALA A 86 -16.61 -0.52 -24.75
N VAL A 87 -15.41 -1.05 -24.49
CA VAL A 87 -15.15 -1.84 -23.28
C VAL A 87 -14.73 -0.92 -22.14
N ASP A 88 -15.54 -0.93 -21.08
CA ASP A 88 -15.14 -0.46 -19.75
C ASP A 88 -13.74 -1.00 -19.41
N LEU A 89 -12.75 -0.11 -19.34
CA LEU A 89 -11.39 -0.48 -18.94
C LEU A 89 -11.46 -1.33 -17.66
N PRO A 90 -10.80 -2.51 -17.61
CA PRO A 90 -10.71 -3.27 -16.38
C PRO A 90 -10.09 -2.37 -15.30
N PRO A 91 -10.59 -2.41 -14.06
CA PRO A 91 -10.10 -1.51 -13.03
C PRO A 91 -8.61 -1.73 -12.82
N LEU A 92 -7.82 -0.66 -12.80
CA LEU A 92 -6.44 -0.70 -12.32
C LEU A 92 -6.45 -1.13 -10.85
N ARG A 93 -5.87 -2.29 -10.53
CA ARG A 93 -5.87 -2.82 -9.17
C ARG A 93 -4.64 -2.31 -8.44
N LEU A 94 -4.87 -1.45 -7.47
CA LEU A 94 -3.85 -0.73 -6.72
C LEU A 94 -3.77 -1.26 -5.29
N GLY A 95 -2.65 -1.89 -4.97
CA GLY A 95 -2.29 -2.23 -3.60
C GLY A 95 -1.83 -1.00 -2.83
N VAL A 96 -2.24 -0.85 -1.57
CA VAL A 96 -1.80 0.22 -0.68
C VAL A 96 -1.42 -0.37 0.67
N LEU A 97 -0.19 -0.09 1.12
CA LEU A 97 0.31 -0.58 2.41
C LEU A 97 -0.52 -0.02 3.57
N ASP A 98 -0.93 -0.89 4.51
CA ASP A 98 -1.77 -0.51 5.67
C ASP A 98 -1.20 0.63 6.52
N SER A 99 0.12 0.76 6.56
CA SER A 99 0.82 1.81 7.32
C SER A 99 0.97 3.13 6.56
N ILE A 100 0.29 3.27 5.43
CA ILE A 100 0.07 4.55 4.72
C ILE A 100 -1.35 5.03 5.04
N SER A 101 -1.50 6.31 5.38
CA SER A 101 -2.80 6.87 5.77
C SER A 101 -3.85 6.72 4.68
N GLY A 102 -4.95 6.02 4.97
CA GLY A 102 -6.08 5.87 4.06
C GLY A 102 -6.74 7.21 3.73
N ALA A 103 -6.82 8.13 4.70
CA ALA A 103 -7.31 9.49 4.50
C ALA A 103 -6.47 10.28 3.47
N LEU A 104 -5.13 10.18 3.52
CA LEU A 104 -4.24 10.82 2.54
C LEU A 104 -4.50 10.27 1.14
N ILE A 105 -4.60 8.94 1.01
CA ILE A 105 -4.85 8.27 -0.26
C ILE A 105 -6.22 8.65 -0.81
N ALA A 106 -7.27 8.61 0.01
CA ALA A 106 -8.62 9.00 -0.37
C ALA A 106 -8.66 10.46 -0.87
N SER A 107 -8.04 11.40 -0.15
CA SER A 107 -7.98 12.81 -0.56
C SER A 107 -7.21 13.01 -1.86
N ALA A 108 -6.07 12.34 -2.03
CA ALA A 108 -5.25 12.45 -3.23
C ALA A 108 -5.94 11.85 -4.47
N ILE A 109 -6.68 10.75 -4.29
CA ILE A 109 -7.47 10.16 -5.37
C ILE A 109 -8.68 11.03 -5.71
N ALA A 110 -9.40 11.53 -4.70
CA ALA A 110 -10.58 12.38 -4.90
C ALA A 110 -10.26 13.67 -5.66
N SER A 111 -9.07 14.26 -5.45
CA SER A 111 -8.64 15.46 -6.17
C SER A 111 -8.44 15.26 -7.68
N THR A 112 -8.35 14.00 -8.14
CA THR A 112 -8.24 13.69 -9.57
C THR A 112 -9.58 13.69 -10.32
N ALA A 113 -10.70 13.94 -9.61
CA ALA A 113 -12.06 13.90 -10.14
C ALA A 113 -12.33 12.63 -10.99
N PRO A 114 -12.18 11.41 -10.43
CA PRO A 114 -12.29 10.16 -11.16
C PRO A 114 -13.75 9.93 -11.57
N ARG A 115 -14.18 10.52 -12.69
CA ARG A 115 -15.60 10.48 -13.06
C ARG A 115 -15.92 9.85 -14.40
N LYS A 116 -14.99 9.68 -15.35
CA LYS A 116 -15.33 9.00 -16.63
C LYS A 116 -14.24 8.16 -17.32
N ASP A 117 -12.94 8.37 -17.06
CA ASP A 117 -11.90 7.87 -17.98
C ASP A 117 -11.07 6.67 -17.47
N TRP A 118 -11.25 6.24 -16.22
CA TRP A 118 -10.50 5.14 -15.61
C TRP A 118 -11.24 4.52 -14.43
N ARG A 119 -11.24 3.19 -14.35
CA ARG A 119 -11.71 2.41 -13.21
C ARG A 119 -10.50 1.97 -12.39
N PHE A 120 -10.64 1.88 -11.07
CA PHE A 120 -9.61 1.35 -10.19
C PHE A 120 -10.23 0.56 -9.04
N GLU A 121 -9.44 -0.36 -8.48
CA GLU A 121 -9.76 -1.12 -7.28
C GLU A 121 -8.65 -0.88 -6.27
N LEU A 122 -9.00 -0.52 -5.03
CA LEU A 122 -8.04 -0.36 -3.95
C LEU A 122 -8.00 -1.62 -3.09
N VAL A 123 -6.82 -2.18 -2.90
CA VAL A 123 -6.58 -3.31 -2.02
C VAL A 123 -5.60 -2.88 -0.93
N PHE A 124 -6.06 -2.84 0.31
CA PHE A 124 -5.19 -2.56 1.46
C PHE A 124 -4.62 -3.86 2.02
N GLY A 125 -3.37 -3.81 2.49
CA GLY A 125 -2.78 -4.94 3.18
C GLY A 125 -1.36 -4.72 3.66
N SER A 126 -0.83 -5.72 4.35
CA SER A 126 0.57 -5.75 4.78
C SER A 126 1.51 -5.88 3.58
N GLU A 127 2.79 -5.50 3.76
CA GLU A 127 3.85 -5.65 2.75
C GLU A 127 3.89 -7.07 2.16
N ARG A 128 3.74 -8.09 3.02
CA ARG A 128 3.74 -9.51 2.63
C ARG A 128 2.54 -9.87 1.76
N GLU A 129 1.35 -9.37 2.10
CA GLU A 129 0.13 -9.62 1.33
C GLU A 129 0.19 -8.95 -0.03
N LEU A 130 0.59 -7.68 -0.09
CA LEU A 130 0.72 -6.92 -1.33
C LEU A 130 1.79 -7.52 -2.25
N THR A 131 2.94 -7.92 -1.70
CA THR A 131 3.99 -8.65 -2.45
C THR A 131 3.42 -9.95 -3.04
N GLY A 132 2.63 -10.69 -2.26
CA GLY A 132 1.97 -11.91 -2.72
C GLY A 132 0.89 -11.65 -3.77
N HIS A 133 0.21 -10.51 -3.71
CA HIS A 133 -0.78 -10.10 -4.71
C HIS A 133 -0.13 -9.66 -6.02
N LEU A 134 0.97 -8.89 -5.97
CA LEU A 134 1.77 -8.55 -7.16
C LEU A 134 2.30 -9.82 -7.84
N ALA A 135 2.92 -10.74 -7.08
CA ALA A 135 3.48 -11.98 -7.62
C ALA A 135 2.44 -12.88 -8.32
N LYS A 136 1.17 -12.80 -7.89
CA LYS A 136 0.05 -13.58 -8.44
C LYS A 136 -0.76 -12.81 -9.49
N GLY A 137 -0.36 -11.59 -9.84
CA GLY A 137 -1.10 -10.72 -10.77
C GLY A 137 -2.50 -10.35 -10.26
N ARG A 138 -2.71 -10.34 -8.94
CA ARG A 138 -3.98 -9.92 -8.29
C ARG A 138 -4.09 -8.41 -8.15
N ILE A 139 -2.95 -7.72 -8.10
CA ILE A 139 -2.84 -6.26 -8.22
C ILE A 139 -1.81 -5.94 -9.29
N ASP A 140 -1.95 -4.78 -9.92
CA ASP A 140 -1.11 -4.32 -11.02
C ASP A 140 0.04 -3.42 -10.52
N LEU A 141 -0.23 -2.68 -9.45
CA LEU A 141 0.70 -1.77 -8.80
C LEU A 141 0.54 -1.88 -7.29
N ALA A 142 1.60 -1.64 -6.53
CA ALA A 142 1.52 -1.45 -5.09
C ALA A 142 2.23 -0.16 -4.68
N LEU A 143 1.58 0.64 -3.84
CA LEU A 143 2.21 1.67 -3.03
C LEU A 143 2.69 1.02 -1.74
N SER A 144 3.98 0.69 -1.67
CA SER A 144 4.56 -0.13 -0.61
C SER A 144 5.98 0.33 -0.28
N LEU A 145 6.67 -0.45 0.55
CA LEU A 145 8.08 -0.27 0.86
C LEU A 145 8.93 -0.70 -0.33
N VAL A 146 9.91 0.13 -0.70
CA VAL A 146 10.83 -0.10 -1.84
C VAL A 146 12.28 0.08 -1.42
N GLY A 147 13.22 -0.38 -2.26
CA GLY A 147 14.65 -0.26 -2.03
C GLY A 147 15.21 -1.24 -1.00
N ARG A 148 14.52 -2.36 -0.78
CA ARG A 148 14.90 -3.41 0.19
C ARG A 148 15.68 -4.58 -0.42
N GLY A 149 16.15 -4.45 -1.66
CA GLY A 149 17.08 -5.40 -2.30
C GLY A 149 16.43 -6.62 -2.95
N GLY A 150 15.22 -6.48 -3.53
CA GLY A 150 14.58 -7.54 -4.28
C GLY A 150 14.29 -7.15 -5.73
N ASP A 151 14.98 -7.77 -6.69
CA ASP A 151 14.83 -7.49 -8.14
C ASP A 151 13.56 -8.12 -8.76
N ARG A 152 12.53 -8.43 -7.94
CA ARG A 152 11.32 -9.13 -8.40
C ARG A 152 10.32 -8.22 -9.09
N PHE A 153 10.34 -6.92 -8.79
CA PHE A 153 9.42 -5.93 -9.31
C PHE A 153 10.20 -4.67 -9.66
N ALA A 154 9.77 -3.93 -10.67
CA ALA A 154 10.30 -2.59 -10.86
C ALA A 154 9.79 -1.69 -9.75
N GLU A 155 10.69 -0.92 -9.16
CA GLU A 155 10.39 -0.04 -8.05
C GLU A 155 10.73 1.41 -8.41
N ARG A 156 9.89 2.34 -7.99
CA ARG A 156 10.12 3.78 -8.10
C ARG A 156 9.93 4.44 -6.73
N PRO A 157 11.03 4.82 -6.04
CA PRO A 157 10.98 5.54 -4.78
C PRO A 157 10.24 6.88 -4.89
N ILE A 158 9.47 7.23 -3.86
CA ILE A 158 8.75 8.50 -3.76
C ILE A 158 9.30 9.34 -2.61
N VAL A 159 9.33 8.75 -1.41
CA VAL A 159 9.64 9.45 -0.16
C VAL A 159 10.30 8.51 0.84
N THR A 160 11.27 9.04 1.60
CA THR A 160 11.86 8.36 2.75
C THR A 160 11.47 9.12 4.01
N GLU A 161 10.99 8.41 5.03
CA GLU A 161 10.58 8.99 6.30
C GLU A 161 11.06 8.16 7.48
N GLY A 162 11.11 8.80 8.65
CA GLY A 162 11.42 8.14 9.91
C GLY A 162 10.18 7.66 10.65
N TYR A 163 10.41 7.28 11.90
CA TYR A 163 9.38 6.94 12.87
C TYR A 163 9.46 7.89 14.07
N ALA A 164 8.31 8.21 14.64
CA ALA A 164 8.17 9.02 15.83
C ALA A 164 7.14 8.40 16.79
N LEU A 165 7.10 8.88 18.04
CA LEU A 165 6.09 8.51 19.02
C LEU A 165 4.76 9.18 18.71
N ALA A 166 3.65 8.49 18.89
CA ALA A 166 2.30 9.03 18.80
C ALA A 166 1.75 9.04 20.24
N ILE A 167 1.58 10.24 20.79
CA ILE A 167 1.07 10.46 22.14
C ILE A 167 -0.13 11.41 22.10
N PRO A 168 -1.12 11.26 23.00
CA PRO A 168 -2.22 12.23 23.09
C PRO A 168 -1.71 13.64 23.44
N ALA A 169 -2.41 14.68 22.99
CA ALA A 169 -2.02 16.07 23.26
C ALA A 169 -1.97 16.43 24.76
N GLY A 170 -2.74 15.73 25.60
CA GLY A 170 -2.73 15.88 27.06
C GLY A 170 -1.71 15.00 27.79
N HIS A 171 -0.81 14.32 27.10
CA HIS A 171 0.18 13.44 27.72
C HIS A 171 1.13 14.23 28.65
N PRO A 172 1.59 13.67 29.79
CA PRO A 172 2.55 14.35 30.69
C PRO A 172 3.86 14.78 30.00
N LEU A 173 4.24 14.08 28.92
CA LEU A 173 5.42 14.36 28.11
C LEU A 173 5.12 15.16 26.83
N ALA A 174 3.93 15.78 26.70
CA ALA A 174 3.49 16.50 25.51
C ALA A 174 4.44 17.63 25.08
N ASP A 175 5.08 18.32 26.03
CA ASP A 175 5.98 19.44 25.76
C ASP A 175 7.40 18.99 25.35
N ARG A 176 7.69 17.68 25.41
CA ARG A 176 9.01 17.14 25.07
C ARG A 176 9.13 17.00 23.56
N GLN A 177 10.24 17.45 22.99
CA GLN A 177 10.57 17.24 21.57
C GLN A 177 11.13 15.83 21.30
N GLU A 178 11.70 15.22 22.33
CA GLU A 178 12.32 13.92 22.29
C GLU A 178 12.11 13.23 23.65
N ILE A 179 11.77 11.94 23.59
CA ILE A 179 11.42 11.10 24.72
C ILE A 179 12.22 9.81 24.62
N THR A 180 12.78 9.33 25.72
CA THR A 180 13.51 8.05 25.76
C THR A 180 12.56 6.88 25.99
N ALA A 181 12.98 5.65 25.68
CA ALA A 181 12.13 4.47 25.91
C ALA A 181 11.81 4.29 27.40
N GLU A 182 12.76 4.61 28.27
CA GLU A 182 12.68 4.48 29.73
C GLU A 182 11.63 5.43 30.34
N GLU A 183 11.48 6.63 29.78
CA GLU A 183 10.45 7.59 30.18
C GLU A 183 9.03 7.06 29.92
N LEU A 184 8.88 6.08 29.01
CA LEU A 184 7.61 5.43 28.66
C LEU A 184 7.37 4.11 29.40
N ALA A 185 8.21 3.76 30.38
CA ALA A 185 8.15 2.44 31.01
C ALA A 185 6.81 2.13 31.71
N ASN A 186 6.12 3.18 32.19
CA ASN A 186 4.82 3.07 32.86
C ASN A 186 3.64 3.34 31.92
N ASP A 187 3.89 3.68 30.65
CA ASP A 187 2.84 3.97 29.70
C ASP A 187 2.19 2.71 29.14
N VAL A 188 0.91 2.84 28.81
CA VAL A 188 0.19 1.83 28.04
C VAL A 188 0.60 1.97 26.58
N MET A 189 1.16 0.90 26.02
CA MET A 189 1.51 0.83 24.61
C MET A 189 0.47 0.12 23.76
N ILE A 190 0.30 0.60 22.53
CA ILE A 190 -0.55 0.00 21.51
C ILE A 190 0.33 -0.70 20.48
N VAL A 191 0.04 -1.98 20.20
CA VAL A 191 0.76 -2.77 19.20
C VAL A 191 0.10 -2.67 17.84
N ARG A 192 0.88 -2.25 16.85
CA ARG A 192 0.52 -2.29 15.42
C ARG A 192 1.03 -3.59 14.79
N ARG A 193 0.16 -4.60 14.63
CA ARG A 193 0.56 -5.95 14.17
C ARG A 193 1.08 -6.00 12.73
N ASN A 194 0.57 -5.13 11.86
CA ASN A 194 1.02 -5.02 10.47
C ASN A 194 2.17 -4.01 10.28
N CYS A 195 2.69 -3.44 11.37
CA CYS A 195 3.82 -2.52 11.31
C CYS A 195 5.08 -3.26 10.88
N GLU A 196 5.68 -2.79 9.80
CA GLU A 196 6.94 -3.28 9.25
C GLU A 196 8.13 -3.10 10.21
N ALA A 197 8.04 -2.18 11.16
CA ALA A 197 9.06 -1.85 12.15
C ALA A 197 8.81 -2.48 13.53
N LEU A 198 7.79 -3.34 13.68
CA LEU A 198 7.39 -3.87 15.00
C LEU A 198 8.54 -4.58 15.73
N SER A 199 9.35 -5.34 14.99
CA SER A 199 10.51 -6.05 15.55
C SER A 199 11.57 -5.07 16.05
N ASP A 200 11.90 -4.04 15.27
CA ASP A 200 12.90 -3.03 15.63
C ASP A 200 12.44 -2.17 16.81
N ILE A 201 11.16 -1.80 16.84
CA ILE A 201 10.55 -1.09 17.97
C ILE A 201 10.64 -1.97 19.22
N SER A 202 10.23 -3.24 19.14
CA SER A 202 10.29 -4.15 20.28
C SER A 202 11.71 -4.30 20.81
N ARG A 203 12.68 -4.50 19.91
CA ARG A 203 14.11 -4.58 20.23
C ARG A 203 14.58 -3.32 20.95
N HIS A 204 14.26 -2.14 20.40
CA HIS A 204 14.68 -0.85 20.94
C HIS A 204 14.27 -0.65 22.41
N PHE A 205 13.04 -1.03 22.78
CA PHE A 205 12.57 -0.98 24.17
C PHE A 205 13.23 -2.06 25.04
N THR A 206 13.31 -3.31 24.55
CA THR A 206 13.85 -4.42 25.34
C THR A 206 15.34 -4.28 25.65
N GLU A 207 16.16 -3.76 24.72
CA GLU A 207 17.60 -3.51 24.93
C GLU A 207 17.85 -2.42 25.99
N ARG A 208 16.84 -1.59 26.26
CA ARG A 208 16.83 -0.55 27.30
C ARG A 208 16.18 -1.01 28.60
N GLY A 209 15.86 -2.30 28.72
CA GLY A 209 15.24 -2.87 29.92
C GLY A 209 13.76 -2.50 30.09
N VAL A 210 13.12 -1.90 29.08
CA VAL A 210 11.74 -1.45 29.16
C VAL A 210 10.79 -2.54 28.65
N ARG A 211 9.76 -2.84 29.44
CA ARG A 211 8.69 -3.79 29.07
C ARG A 211 7.32 -3.12 29.27
N PRO A 212 6.85 -2.34 28.27
CA PRO A 212 5.62 -1.60 28.39
C PRO A 212 4.40 -2.51 28.54
N HIS A 213 3.37 -2.02 29.22
CA HIS A 213 2.09 -2.73 29.26
C HIS A 213 1.38 -2.57 27.92
N PHE A 214 0.98 -3.68 27.28
CA PHE A 214 0.17 -3.63 26.05
C PHE A 214 -1.32 -3.80 26.33
N ALA A 215 -2.11 -2.73 26.22
CA ALA A 215 -3.57 -2.82 26.38
C ALA A 215 -4.31 -3.15 25.07
N LEU A 216 -3.69 -2.87 23.92
CA LEU A 216 -4.33 -3.03 22.61
C LEU A 216 -3.36 -3.59 21.57
N ARG A 217 -3.88 -4.46 20.69
CA ARG A 217 -3.19 -4.93 19.50
C ARG A 217 -4.13 -4.82 18.30
N SER A 218 -3.73 -4.10 17.26
CA SER A 218 -4.54 -3.86 16.06
C SER A 218 -3.74 -4.08 14.78
N THR A 219 -4.40 -4.51 13.71
CA THR A 219 -3.84 -4.54 12.34
C THR A 219 -4.19 -3.28 11.54
N ASN A 220 -5.08 -2.42 12.06
CA ASN A 220 -5.52 -1.19 11.42
C ASN A 220 -4.93 0.02 12.17
N ASP A 221 -4.12 0.80 11.47
CA ASP A 221 -3.40 1.96 12.00
C ASP A 221 -4.28 3.19 12.24
N GLU A 222 -5.34 3.37 11.44
CA GLU A 222 -6.34 4.42 11.64
C GLU A 222 -7.04 4.26 12.99
N ARG A 223 -7.44 3.03 13.32
CA ARG A 223 -7.98 2.67 14.63
C ARG A 223 -6.96 2.93 15.73
N VAL A 224 -5.69 2.60 15.52
CA VAL A 224 -4.64 2.88 16.51
C VAL A 224 -4.53 4.37 16.79
N MET A 225 -4.53 5.22 15.76
CA MET A 225 -4.50 6.68 15.94
C MET A 225 -5.71 7.21 16.71
N GLN A 226 -6.90 6.68 16.46
CA GLN A 226 -8.10 7.05 17.23
C GLN A 226 -7.96 6.69 18.72
N MET A 227 -7.37 5.53 19.03
CA MET A 227 -7.15 5.11 20.41
C MET A 227 -6.06 5.96 21.10
N VAL A 228 -5.02 6.36 20.37
CA VAL A 228 -4.03 7.33 20.89
C VAL A 228 -4.68 8.68 21.15
N ALA A 229 -5.47 9.20 20.21
CA ALA A 229 -6.18 10.47 20.37
C ALA A 229 -7.14 10.45 21.58
N ALA A 230 -7.76 9.29 21.85
CA ALA A 230 -8.60 9.06 23.04
C ALA A 230 -7.81 8.81 24.33
N ALA A 231 -6.48 8.99 24.32
CA ALA A 231 -5.58 8.80 25.46
C ALA A 231 -5.60 7.38 26.07
N LEU A 232 -5.88 6.35 25.25
CA LEU A 232 -5.87 4.94 25.68
C LEU A 232 -4.49 4.28 25.59
N GLY A 233 -3.48 5.01 25.12
CA GLY A 233 -2.10 4.56 25.07
C GLY A 233 -1.26 5.33 24.05
N VAL A 234 0.00 4.93 23.93
CA VAL A 234 1.00 5.50 23.02
C VAL A 234 1.51 4.43 22.04
N THR A 235 2.08 4.85 20.92
CA THR A 235 2.71 3.93 19.96
C THR A 235 3.86 4.60 19.20
N VAL A 236 4.66 3.81 18.49
CA VAL A 236 5.59 4.30 17.47
C VAL A 236 4.98 4.12 16.09
N MET A 237 5.03 5.18 15.28
CA MET A 237 4.40 5.24 13.95
C MET A 237 5.26 6.01 12.95
N PRO A 238 5.05 5.83 11.63
CA PRO A 238 5.67 6.66 10.60
C PRO A 238 5.32 8.14 10.78
N GLU A 239 6.28 9.03 10.54
CA GLU A 239 6.10 10.49 10.69
C GLU A 239 4.94 11.06 9.88
N SER A 240 4.66 10.49 8.71
CA SER A 240 3.55 10.81 7.82
C SER A 240 2.16 10.57 8.43
N TYR A 241 2.03 9.64 9.37
CA TYR A 241 0.74 9.29 9.95
C TYR A 241 0.35 10.32 11.02
N ARG A 242 -0.57 11.23 10.67
CA ARG A 242 -1.02 12.33 11.54
C ARG A 242 -2.50 12.20 11.87
N HIS A 243 -2.87 12.69 13.05
CA HIS A 243 -4.25 12.81 13.50
C HIS A 243 -4.37 14.07 14.36
N MET A 244 -5.56 14.66 14.41
CA MET A 244 -5.86 15.75 15.35
C MET A 244 -5.63 15.27 16.79
N ASP A 245 -5.14 16.13 17.68
CA ASP A 245 -4.90 15.80 19.10
C ASP A 245 -3.84 14.71 19.37
N VAL A 246 -3.02 14.36 18.39
CA VAL A 246 -1.88 13.45 18.55
C VAL A 246 -0.57 14.18 18.25
N LEU A 247 0.31 14.22 19.25
CA LEU A 247 1.64 14.81 19.14
C LEU A 247 2.66 13.76 18.69
N ARG A 248 3.74 14.26 18.07
CA ARG A 248 4.74 13.43 17.39
C ARG A 248 6.18 13.66 17.87
N PRO A 249 6.50 13.53 19.17
CA PRO A 249 7.87 13.68 19.63
C PRO A 249 8.76 12.54 19.11
N ARG A 250 10.05 12.82 18.98
CA ARG A 250 11.04 11.82 18.54
C ARG A 250 11.26 10.77 19.64
N LEU A 251 11.43 9.52 19.24
CA LEU A 251 11.92 8.47 20.14
C LEU A 251 13.44 8.49 20.13
N SER A 252 14.05 8.75 21.29
CA SER A 252 15.50 8.93 21.37
C SER A 252 16.25 7.66 20.98
N GLY A 253 17.25 7.80 20.10
CA GLY A 253 18.04 6.67 19.61
C GLY A 253 17.29 5.70 18.70
N PHE A 254 16.11 6.06 18.17
CA PHE A 254 15.37 5.26 17.18
C PHE A 254 15.41 5.96 15.81
N ALA A 255 16.40 5.60 14.99
CA ALA A 255 16.67 6.23 13.69
C ALA A 255 16.24 5.37 12.49
N LEU A 256 15.31 4.43 12.68
CA LEU A 256 14.83 3.59 11.58
C LEU A 256 14.11 4.45 10.54
N GLN A 257 14.36 4.16 9.27
CA GLN A 257 13.68 4.81 8.15
C GLN A 257 13.02 3.79 7.24
N ARG A 258 11.97 4.25 6.55
CA ARG A 258 11.31 3.52 5.48
C ARG A 258 11.27 4.36 4.22
N THR A 259 11.38 3.70 3.06
CA THR A 259 11.19 4.34 1.76
C THR A 259 9.90 3.81 1.15
N ILE A 260 8.94 4.71 0.95
CA ILE A 260 7.69 4.42 0.25
C ILE A 260 7.89 4.68 -1.24
N GLY A 261 7.37 3.78 -2.06
CA GLY A 261 7.41 3.93 -3.51
C GLY A 261 6.34 3.10 -4.21
N TRP A 262 6.33 3.23 -5.52
CA TRP A 262 5.54 2.37 -6.40
C TRP A 262 6.33 1.13 -6.73
N ALA A 263 5.73 -0.05 -6.58
CA ALA A 263 6.21 -1.31 -7.13
C ALA A 263 5.23 -1.78 -8.21
N ALA A 264 5.75 -2.18 -9.36
CA ALA A 264 4.96 -2.66 -10.48
C ALA A 264 5.39 -4.07 -10.89
N VAL A 265 4.42 -4.89 -11.27
CA VAL A 265 4.74 -6.10 -12.06
C VAL A 265 5.40 -5.68 -13.39
N PRO A 266 6.21 -6.54 -14.04
CA PRO A 266 6.86 -6.25 -15.34
C PRO A 266 5.93 -5.66 -16.39
N ASP A 267 4.72 -6.16 -16.27
CA ASP A 267 3.54 -5.96 -17.05
C ASP A 267 2.94 -4.53 -16.91
N SER A 268 3.22 -3.84 -15.81
CA SER A 268 2.74 -2.49 -15.49
C SER A 268 3.89 -1.48 -15.29
N GLU A 269 5.13 -1.86 -15.62
CA GLU A 269 6.32 -1.00 -15.43
C GLU A 269 6.23 0.32 -16.20
N HIS A 270 5.55 0.33 -17.35
CA HIS A 270 5.33 1.54 -18.13
C HIS A 270 4.58 2.63 -17.34
N LEU A 271 3.79 2.26 -16.32
CA LEU A 271 3.12 3.22 -15.43
C LEU A 271 4.10 3.88 -14.46
N LEU A 272 5.28 3.31 -14.22
CA LEU A 272 6.34 3.93 -13.43
C LEU A 272 7.08 5.01 -14.22
N THR A 273 7.17 4.89 -15.55
CA THR A 273 7.79 5.91 -16.41
C THR A 273 6.78 6.97 -16.86
N ALA A 274 5.54 6.56 -17.16
CA ALA A 274 4.43 7.43 -17.54
C ALA A 274 3.26 7.28 -16.53
N PRO A 275 3.36 7.89 -15.33
CA PRO A 275 2.34 7.74 -14.30
C PRO A 275 1.03 8.41 -14.68
N ILE A 276 -0.07 7.69 -14.46
CA ILE A 276 -1.43 8.24 -14.61
C ILE A 276 -1.71 9.33 -13.55
N PRO A 277 -2.72 10.20 -13.74
CA PRO A 277 -3.04 11.29 -12.82
C PRO A 277 -3.24 10.85 -11.39
N LEU A 278 -3.88 9.69 -11.16
CA LEU A 278 -4.03 9.12 -9.81
C LEU A 278 -2.68 8.87 -9.14
N MET A 279 -1.76 8.20 -9.84
CA MET A 279 -0.41 7.94 -9.32
C MET A 279 0.35 9.22 -9.06
N LYS A 280 0.21 10.22 -9.95
CA LYS A 280 0.83 11.53 -9.79
C LYS A 280 0.29 12.24 -8.55
N ALA A 281 -1.02 12.31 -8.38
CA ALA A 281 -1.67 12.95 -7.24
C ALA A 281 -1.26 12.31 -5.90
N VAL A 282 -1.23 10.98 -5.83
CA VAL A 282 -0.76 10.25 -4.64
C VAL A 282 0.74 10.49 -4.38
N THR A 283 1.56 10.49 -5.44
CA THR A 283 3.00 10.77 -5.34
C THR A 283 3.24 12.19 -4.79
N ASP A 284 2.52 13.17 -5.30
CA ASP A 284 2.64 14.57 -4.90
C ASP A 284 2.14 14.77 -3.47
N ALA A 285 1.03 14.14 -3.09
CA ALA A 285 0.52 14.16 -1.70
C ALA A 285 1.55 13.62 -0.69
N LEU A 286 2.19 12.48 -0.99
CA LEU A 286 3.23 11.91 -0.13
C LEU A 286 4.48 12.80 -0.03
N ARG A 287 4.90 13.42 -1.14
CA ARG A 287 6.05 14.34 -1.16
C ARG A 287 5.78 15.61 -0.36
N ASN A 288 4.59 16.22 -0.52
CA ASN A 288 4.20 17.44 0.17
C ASN A 288 4.14 17.24 1.68
N LEU A 289 3.63 16.07 2.11
CA LEU A 289 3.60 15.71 3.53
C LEU A 289 5.01 15.70 4.16
N ARG A 290 6.02 15.21 3.43
CA ARG A 290 7.42 15.22 3.87
C ARG A 290 8.03 16.62 3.92
N SER A 291 7.71 17.45 2.94
CA SER A 291 8.17 18.86 2.94
C SER A 291 7.66 19.60 4.16
N ASN A 292 6.40 19.37 4.53
CA ASN A 292 5.80 19.94 5.75
C ASN A 292 6.43 19.36 7.03
N LEU A 293 6.85 18.09 7.03
CA LEU A 293 7.61 17.50 8.14
C LEU A 293 8.97 18.17 8.34
N LYS A 294 9.67 18.57 7.26
CA LYS A 294 10.95 19.28 7.35
C LYS A 294 10.83 20.72 7.90
N TRP A 295 9.68 21.36 7.69
CA TRP A 295 9.40 22.72 8.17
C TRP A 295 8.71 22.75 9.56
N GLY A 296 8.18 21.61 10.02
CA GLY A 296 7.38 21.48 11.23
C GLY A 296 8.15 21.41 12.56
N SER A 297 9.24 22.18 12.71
CA SER A 297 9.79 22.54 14.04
C SER A 297 9.14 23.80 14.62
N GLN A 298 8.29 24.48 13.85
CA GLN A 298 7.43 25.51 14.39
C GLN A 298 6.18 24.85 14.98
N ARG A 299 6.06 24.96 16.30
CA ARG A 299 4.84 24.75 17.07
C ARG A 299 3.64 25.15 16.21
N LEU A 300 2.62 24.29 16.11
CA LEU A 300 1.29 24.76 15.77
C LEU A 300 0.96 25.87 16.76
N CYS A 301 1.14 27.12 16.33
CA CYS A 301 0.86 28.30 17.11
C CYS A 301 -0.67 28.44 17.12
N PHE A 302 -1.32 27.61 17.93
CA PHE A 302 -2.76 27.59 18.07
C PHE A 302 -3.14 27.99 19.49
N LYS A 303 -2.74 29.22 19.85
CA LYS A 303 -3.30 30.04 20.92
C LYS A 303 -2.80 31.45 20.62
N GLU A 304 -3.71 32.33 20.15
CA GLU A 304 -3.68 33.82 20.26
C GLU A 304 -4.32 34.61 19.10
N LYS A 305 -4.99 33.99 18.12
CA LYS A 305 -5.73 34.74 17.08
C LYS A 305 -7.22 34.48 16.95
N CYS A 306 -7.87 33.97 17.99
CA CYS A 306 -9.30 34.17 18.17
C CYS A 306 -9.50 35.01 19.43
N GLY A 307 -9.50 36.33 19.25
CA GLY A 307 -10.02 37.25 20.24
C GLY A 307 -11.40 36.76 20.66
N GLY A 308 -11.60 36.67 21.97
CA GLY A 308 -12.78 36.04 22.56
C GLY A 308 -14.07 36.61 22.00
N GLN A 309 -14.83 35.76 21.32
CA GLN A 309 -16.28 35.77 21.30
C GLN A 309 -16.72 34.40 20.78
N GLY A 310 -17.35 33.64 21.68
CA GLY A 310 -17.85 32.31 21.36
C GLY A 310 -19.02 32.41 20.39
N PHE A 311 -18.93 31.67 19.29
CA PHE A 311 -20.08 31.23 18.52
C PHE A 311 -19.87 29.76 18.14
N ALA A 312 -20.77 28.92 18.65
CA ALA A 312 -20.88 27.53 18.27
C ALA A 312 -21.49 27.45 16.86
N PHE A 313 -20.85 26.69 15.97
CA PHE A 313 -21.50 26.19 14.75
C PHE A 313 -21.13 24.70 14.54
N PRO A 314 -22.09 23.84 14.17
CA PRO A 314 -21.88 22.41 13.99
C PRO A 314 -21.43 22.07 12.57
N GLU A 315 -20.65 20.99 12.47
CA GLU A 315 -20.43 20.10 11.32
C GLU A 315 -20.01 20.72 9.97
N HIS A 316 -18.86 20.23 9.46
CA HIS A 316 -18.13 20.56 8.23
C HIS A 316 -17.18 21.77 8.29
N ARG A 317 -15.85 21.49 8.24
CA ARG A 317 -14.81 22.19 7.43
C ARG A 317 -13.41 21.68 7.82
N LEU A 318 -12.74 20.98 6.91
CA LEU A 318 -11.79 21.46 5.88
C LEU A 318 -10.35 21.56 6.43
N PHE A 319 -9.47 20.70 5.91
CA PHE A 319 -8.03 20.82 6.07
C PHE A 319 -7.59 22.16 5.47
N CYS A 320 -7.02 23.05 6.29
CA CYS A 320 -6.34 24.23 5.77
C CYS A 320 -5.04 23.79 5.07
N PHE A 321 -5.05 23.87 3.74
CA PHE A 321 -3.85 23.91 2.92
C PHE A 321 -3.59 25.39 2.57
N ASP A 322 -2.33 25.82 2.69
CA ASP A 322 -1.92 27.20 2.42
C ASP A 322 -2.27 27.62 0.97
N GLY A 323 -2.89 28.80 0.85
CA GLY A 323 -3.35 29.37 -0.42
C GLY A 323 -4.63 30.22 -0.35
N HIS A 324 -5.14 30.54 0.84
CA HIS A 324 -6.45 31.20 1.01
C HIS A 324 -6.40 32.66 1.49
N ASP A 325 -5.27 33.35 1.32
CA ASP A 325 -5.12 34.76 1.76
C ASP A 325 -5.94 35.75 0.90
N GLU A 326 -6.33 35.40 -0.34
CA GLU A 326 -7.09 36.31 -1.21
C GLU A 326 -8.62 36.23 -1.05
N ILE A 327 -9.16 35.16 -0.44
CA ILE A 327 -10.62 34.97 -0.36
C ILE A 327 -11.21 35.63 0.90
N CYS A 328 -10.45 35.72 1.99
CA CYS A 328 -10.90 36.40 3.21
C CYS A 328 -10.91 37.93 3.10
N ALA A 329 -10.19 38.52 2.14
CA ALA A 329 -10.17 39.97 1.93
C ALA A 329 -11.42 40.50 1.20
N ARG A 330 -12.19 39.65 0.50
CA ARG A 330 -13.36 40.07 -0.30
C ARG A 330 -14.71 39.99 0.41
N MET A 331 -14.76 39.47 1.64
CA MET A 331 -16.02 39.38 2.43
C MET A 331 -16.13 40.43 3.54
N LYS A 332 -15.21 41.40 3.62
CA LYS A 332 -15.31 42.53 4.56
C LYS A 332 -16.00 43.78 4.00
N ASP A 333 -16.23 43.85 2.70
CA ASP A 333 -16.85 45.02 2.03
C ASP A 333 -18.16 44.65 1.29
N GLY A 334 -19.04 43.88 1.93
CA GLY A 334 -20.37 43.53 1.39
C GLY A 334 -21.46 43.63 2.43
#